data_AF-A0A352RVF5-F1
#
_entry.id   AF-A0A352RVF5-F1
#
_cell.length_a   1.000
_cell.length_b   1.000
_cell.length_c   1.000
_cell.angle_alpha   90.00
_cell.angle_beta   90.00
_cell.angle_gamma   90.00
#
_symmetry.space_group_name_H-M   'P 1'
#
loop_
_entity.id
_entity.type
_entity.pdbx_description
1 polymer ?
#
loop_
_entity_poly.entity_id
_entity_poly.type
_entity_poly.pdbx_seq_one_letter_code
_entity_poly.pdbx_strand_id
1 'polypeptide(L)'
;MLQAFDVAVVEPDSGFDPRSAKTPNTAWFAYVSVGEVLPSRAYFKDIPKAWLSGSNDAWNARVVDQAADGWPAFYVDKVITPLWERGYRGFFLDTLDSYHLVAKTDADRARQEAGMVRVLQAIKARYPDA
;
A
#
# COMPACT_ATOMS: atom_id res chain seq x y z
N MET A 1 17.00 -0.87 18.99
CA MET A 1 16.89 0.60 18.97
C MET A 1 16.75 1.04 17.52
N LEU A 2 15.51 1.12 17.00
CA LEU A 2 15.27 1.46 15.58
C LEU A 2 15.67 2.91 15.23
N GLN A 3 15.84 3.74 16.25
CA GLN A 3 16.23 5.15 16.17
C GLN A 3 17.70 5.38 15.78
N ALA A 4 18.48 4.29 15.62
CA ALA A 4 19.86 4.34 15.17
C ALA A 4 20.00 4.35 13.64
N PHE A 5 18.88 4.22 12.91
CA PHE A 5 18.84 4.19 11.46
C PHE A 5 18.22 5.48 10.92
N ASP A 6 18.63 5.89 9.71
CA ASP A 6 18.08 7.06 9.02
C ASP A 6 16.62 6.83 8.60
N VAL A 7 16.27 5.58 8.24
CA VAL A 7 14.92 5.16 7.88
C VAL A 7 14.56 3.89 8.63
N ALA A 8 13.34 3.84 9.17
CA ALA A 8 12.78 2.63 9.75
C ALA A 8 11.37 2.39 9.20
N VAL A 9 11.16 1.21 8.62
CA VAL A 9 9.86 0.76 8.12
C VAL A 9 9.11 0.05 9.25
N VAL A 10 7.85 0.42 9.46
CA VAL A 10 7.03 -0.08 10.56
C VAL A 10 5.69 -0.56 10.02
N GLU A 11 5.19 -1.69 10.53
CA GLU A 11 3.81 -2.13 10.34
C GLU A 11 2.88 -1.14 11.08
N PRO A 12 2.08 -0.32 10.37
CA PRO A 12 1.29 0.72 11.00
C PRO A 12 0.23 0.20 11.97
N ASP A 13 -0.21 -1.05 11.87
CA ASP A 13 -1.19 -1.62 12.80
C ASP A 13 -0.55 -2.23 14.07
N SER A 14 0.77 -2.10 14.24
CA SER A 14 1.51 -2.58 15.44
C SER A 14 1.27 -1.76 16.72
N GLY A 15 0.58 -0.62 16.61
CA GLY A 15 0.38 0.33 17.72
C GLY A 15 1.48 1.40 17.84
N PHE A 16 2.47 1.41 16.95
CA PHE A 16 3.47 2.47 16.88
C PHE A 16 2.85 3.80 16.37
N ASP A 17 3.21 4.90 17.02
CA ASP A 17 2.86 6.26 16.61
C ASP A 17 4.14 7.08 16.35
N PRO A 18 4.45 7.42 15.08
CA PRO A 18 5.66 8.16 14.74
C PRO A 18 5.70 9.56 15.37
N ARG A 19 4.55 10.15 15.74
CA ARG A 19 4.47 11.46 16.39
C ARG A 19 4.95 11.43 17.84
N SER A 20 4.93 10.24 18.46
CA SER A 20 5.41 10.04 19.84
C SER A 20 6.92 9.79 19.89
N ALA A 21 7.55 9.44 18.76
CA ALA A 21 8.96 9.12 18.68
C ALA A 21 9.81 10.41 18.63
N LYS A 22 10.61 10.65 19.68
CA LYS A 22 11.57 11.77 19.73
C LYS A 22 12.87 11.42 19.02
N THR A 23 12.82 11.29 17.70
CA THR A 23 13.96 10.84 16.88
C THR A 23 14.23 11.80 15.73
N PRO A 24 15.00 12.87 15.94
CA PRO A 24 15.21 13.90 14.93
C PRO A 24 15.88 13.37 13.64
N ASN A 25 16.59 12.24 13.72
CA ASN A 25 17.37 11.69 12.62
C ASN A 25 16.75 10.46 11.95
N THR A 26 15.60 9.97 12.42
CA THR A 26 14.96 8.76 11.86
C THR A 26 13.65 9.13 11.18
N ALA A 27 13.56 8.86 9.89
CA ALA A 27 12.32 8.92 9.14
C ALA A 27 11.53 7.61 9.31
N TRP A 28 10.29 7.72 9.78
CA TRP A 28 9.40 6.58 9.98
C TRP A 28 8.56 6.35 8.74
N PHE A 29 8.74 5.19 8.12
CA PHE A 29 8.00 4.78 6.93
C PHE A 29 6.93 3.76 7.32
N ALA A 30 5.73 3.89 6.76
CA ALA A 30 4.69 2.89 6.94
C ALA A 30 4.83 1.81 5.87
N TYR A 31 4.79 0.55 6.29
CA TYR A 31 4.59 -0.57 5.36
C TYR A 31 3.17 -0.54 4.81
N VAL A 32 3.02 -0.62 3.48
CA VAL A 32 1.74 -0.79 2.82
C VAL A 32 1.88 -1.80 1.66
N SER A 33 0.92 -2.71 1.54
CA SER A 33 0.83 -3.65 0.41
C SER A 33 -0.10 -3.05 -0.65
N VAL A 34 0.36 -2.97 -1.90
CA VAL A 34 -0.40 -2.36 -3.01
C VAL A 34 -1.09 -3.41 -3.87
N GLY A 35 -0.38 -4.50 -4.19
CA GLY A 35 -0.88 -5.60 -5.01
C GLY A 35 -1.80 -6.55 -4.27
N GLU A 36 -1.71 -6.59 -2.94
CA GLU A 36 -2.47 -7.49 -2.10
C GLU A 36 -3.14 -6.78 -0.93
N VAL A 37 -4.15 -7.44 -0.35
CA VAL A 37 -4.81 -6.98 0.86
C VAL A 37 -5.10 -8.16 1.78
N LEU A 38 -4.73 -8.02 3.05
CA LEU A 38 -5.12 -8.97 4.10
C LEU A 38 -6.58 -8.73 4.49
N PRO A 39 -7.41 -9.79 4.62
CA PRO A 39 -8.79 -9.66 5.09
C PRO A 39 -8.95 -8.99 6.46
N SER A 40 -7.90 -8.98 7.28
CA SER A 40 -7.87 -8.32 8.59
C SER A 40 -7.73 -6.80 8.53
N ARG A 41 -7.35 -6.21 7.39
CA ARG A 41 -7.22 -4.75 7.25
C ARG A 41 -8.59 -4.10 7.41
N ALA A 42 -8.67 -3.02 8.19
CA ALA A 42 -9.93 -2.33 8.47
C ALA A 42 -10.67 -1.87 7.20
N TYR A 43 -9.92 -1.48 6.16
CA TYR A 43 -10.46 -1.04 4.87
C TYR A 43 -10.87 -2.19 3.93
N PHE A 44 -10.57 -3.45 4.24
CA PHE A 44 -10.85 -4.58 3.35
C PHE A 44 -12.34 -4.69 3.00
N LYS A 45 -13.22 -4.47 3.98
CA LYS A 45 -14.68 -4.51 3.80
C LYS A 45 -15.22 -3.45 2.83
N ASP A 46 -14.47 -2.37 2.62
CA ASP A 46 -14.84 -1.27 1.73
C ASP A 46 -14.42 -1.55 0.27
N ILE A 47 -13.62 -2.60 0.02
CA ILE A 47 -13.16 -2.97 -1.32
C ILE A 47 -14.29 -3.67 -2.09
N PRO A 48 -14.69 -3.17 -3.27
CA PRO A 48 -15.60 -3.88 -4.16
C PRO A 48 -15.08 -5.28 -4.49
N LYS A 49 -15.92 -6.30 -4.30
CA LYS A 49 -15.53 -7.71 -4.54
C LYS A 49 -15.03 -7.95 -5.98
N ALA A 50 -15.53 -7.18 -6.94
CA ALA A 50 -15.10 -7.24 -8.34
C ALA A 50 -13.64 -6.84 -8.56
N TRP A 51 -13.02 -6.11 -7.62
CA TRP A 51 -11.61 -5.72 -7.69
C TRP A 51 -10.68 -6.78 -7.09
N LEU A 52 -11.20 -7.84 -6.48
CA LEU A 52 -10.39 -8.92 -5.91
C LEU A 52 -10.18 -10.03 -6.96
N SER A 53 -9.04 -9.97 -7.66
CA SER A 53 -8.73 -10.79 -8.84
C SER A 53 -8.16 -12.17 -8.52
N GLY A 54 -7.75 -12.43 -7.28
CA GLY A 54 -7.20 -13.73 -6.88
C GLY A 54 -6.92 -13.85 -5.37
N SER A 55 -6.14 -14.87 -5.01
CA SER A 55 -5.60 -15.08 -3.66
C SER A 55 -4.12 -15.43 -3.72
N ASN A 56 -3.42 -15.10 -2.63
CA ASN A 56 -2.09 -15.58 -2.34
C ASN A 56 -2.18 -16.40 -1.04
N ASP A 57 -2.31 -17.72 -1.19
CA ASP A 57 -2.61 -18.63 -0.08
C ASP A 57 -1.44 -18.74 0.92
N ALA A 58 -0.21 -18.49 0.48
CA ALA A 58 0.97 -18.45 1.35
C ALA A 58 0.86 -17.36 2.43
N TRP A 59 0.12 -16.28 2.14
CA TRP A 59 -0.04 -15.11 3.01
C TRP A 59 -1.48 -14.87 3.46
N ASN A 60 -2.42 -15.75 3.08
CA ASN A 60 -3.86 -15.55 3.27
C ASN A 60 -4.36 -14.18 2.78
N ALA A 61 -3.76 -13.68 1.70
CA ALA A 61 -4.03 -12.37 1.15
C ALA A 61 -4.88 -12.47 -0.13
N ARG A 62 -5.57 -11.38 -0.47
CA ARG A 62 -6.32 -11.25 -1.72
C ARG A 62 -5.55 -10.37 -2.69
N VAL A 63 -5.36 -10.84 -3.91
CA VAL A 63 -4.75 -10.06 -4.99
C VAL A 63 -5.78 -9.04 -5.49
N VAL A 64 -5.37 -7.80 -5.65
CA VAL A 64 -6.21 -6.70 -6.12
C VAL A 64 -5.94 -6.44 -7.60
N ASP A 65 -7.00 -6.27 -8.39
CA ASP A 65 -6.95 -5.79 -9.76
C ASP A 65 -6.52 -4.32 -9.79
N GLN A 66 -5.27 -4.07 -10.14
CA GLN A 66 -4.70 -2.73 -10.23
C GLN A 66 -5.29 -1.91 -11.39
N ALA A 67 -5.90 -2.58 -12.37
CA ALA A 67 -6.54 -1.92 -13.51
C ALA A 67 -7.90 -1.33 -13.15
N ALA A 68 -8.48 -1.66 -11.99
CA ALA A 68 -9.75 -1.09 -11.54
C ALA A 68 -9.67 0.45 -11.43
N ASP A 69 -10.56 1.16 -12.12
CA ASP A 69 -10.49 2.63 -12.24
C ASP A 69 -10.62 3.37 -10.90
N GLY A 70 -11.37 2.81 -9.96
CA GLY A 70 -11.52 3.38 -8.62
C GLY A 70 -10.36 3.07 -7.66
N TRP A 71 -9.45 2.15 -8.04
CA TRP A 71 -8.39 1.69 -7.13
C TRP A 71 -7.42 2.78 -6.71
N PRO A 72 -6.89 3.65 -7.60
CA PRO A 72 -5.98 4.72 -7.19
C PRO A 72 -6.58 5.67 -6.14
N ALA A 73 -7.82 6.13 -6.37
CA ALA A 73 -8.52 7.01 -5.42
C ALA A 73 -8.79 6.30 -4.10
N PHE A 74 -9.28 5.05 -4.16
CA PHE A 74 -9.50 4.23 -2.97
C PHE A 74 -8.22 4.06 -2.16
N TYR A 75 -7.09 3.73 -2.81
CA TYR A 75 -5.84 3.48 -2.12
C TYR A 75 -5.31 4.73 -1.42
N VAL A 76 -5.38 5.88 -2.10
CA VAL A 76 -5.01 7.17 -1.50
C VAL A 76 -5.90 7.51 -0.31
N ASP A 77 -7.22 7.37 -0.44
CA ASP A 77 -8.16 7.79 0.59
C ASP A 77 -8.23 6.85 1.79
N LYS A 78 -8.16 5.53 1.55
CA LYS A 78 -8.40 4.50 2.57
C LYS A 78 -7.13 3.93 3.19
N VAL A 79 -5.99 4.04 2.49
CA VAL A 79 -4.71 3.49 2.97
C VAL A 79 -3.73 4.61 3.28
N ILE A 80 -3.45 5.51 2.33
CA ILE A 80 -2.39 6.49 2.49
C ILE A 80 -2.79 7.67 3.39
N THR A 81 -3.98 8.24 3.18
CA THR A 81 -4.45 9.42 3.91
C THR A 81 -4.49 9.20 5.42
N PRO A 82 -5.06 8.09 5.95
CA PRO A 82 -5.06 7.84 7.39
C PRO A 82 -3.65 7.70 7.98
N LEU A 83 -2.70 7.14 7.22
CA LEU A 83 -1.31 7.00 7.66
C LEU A 83 -0.59 8.35 7.65
N TRP A 84 -0.85 9.20 6.65
CA TRP A 84 -0.34 10.55 6.61
C TRP A 84 -0.83 11.38 7.81
N GLU A 85 -2.11 11.28 8.16
CA GLU A 85 -2.72 11.94 9.33
C GLU A 85 -2.13 11.43 10.65
N ARG A 86 -1.71 10.16 10.69
CA ARG A 86 -0.97 9.55 11.81
C ARG A 86 0.51 9.98 11.88
N GLY A 87 0.98 10.80 10.94
CA GLY A 87 2.31 11.41 10.97
C GLY A 87 3.38 10.72 10.14
N TYR A 88 3.04 9.66 9.39
CA TYR A 88 3.98 9.07 8.43
C TYR A 88 4.21 10.02 7.24
N ARG A 89 5.45 10.08 6.76
CA ARG A 89 5.86 10.89 5.60
C ARG A 89 6.59 10.09 4.52
N GLY A 90 6.71 8.79 4.71
CA GLY A 90 7.23 7.86 3.72
C GLY A 90 6.47 6.54 3.77
N PHE A 91 6.40 5.87 2.63
CA PHE A 91 5.67 4.61 2.47
C PHE A 91 6.57 3.57 1.82
N PHE A 92 6.67 2.41 2.44
CA PHE A 92 7.29 1.24 1.81
C PHE A 92 6.20 0.46 1.08
N LEU A 93 6.28 0.43 -0.25
CA LEU A 93 5.27 -0.16 -1.12
C LEU A 93 5.65 -1.60 -1.46
N ASP A 94 4.91 -2.56 -0.91
CA ASP A 94 5.16 -3.99 -1.11
C ASP A 94 4.19 -4.60 -2.12
N THR A 95 4.44 -5.87 -2.49
CA THR A 95 3.60 -6.73 -3.35
C THR A 95 3.39 -6.16 -4.75
N LEU A 96 4.39 -5.42 -5.26
CA LEU A 96 4.32 -4.75 -6.55
C LEU A 96 4.31 -5.73 -7.74
N ASP A 97 4.58 -7.01 -7.50
CA ASP A 97 4.67 -8.11 -8.45
C ASP A 97 3.53 -9.14 -8.33
N SER A 98 2.66 -9.03 -7.31
CA SER A 98 1.59 -10.00 -7.03
C SER A 98 0.58 -10.17 -8.17
N TYR A 99 0.49 -9.21 -9.07
CA TYR A 99 -0.33 -9.35 -10.27
C TYR A 99 0.11 -10.53 -11.16
N HIS A 100 1.37 -11.00 -11.07
CA HIS A 100 1.83 -12.20 -11.78
C HIS A 100 1.09 -13.48 -11.35
N LEU A 101 0.49 -13.50 -10.15
CA LEU A 101 -0.33 -14.63 -9.69
C LEU A 101 -1.60 -14.79 -10.53
N VAL A 102 -2.12 -13.70 -11.10
CA VAL A 102 -3.41 -13.69 -11.82
C VAL A 102 -3.26 -13.37 -13.32
N ALA A 103 -2.34 -12.47 -13.69
CA ALA A 103 -2.10 -12.07 -15.07
C ALA A 103 -1.22 -13.10 -15.79
N LYS A 104 -1.81 -13.82 -16.75
CA LYS A 104 -1.12 -14.91 -17.48
C LYS A 104 -0.52 -14.48 -18.80
N THR A 105 -1.05 -13.41 -19.41
CA THR A 105 -0.55 -12.85 -20.66
C THR A 105 0.23 -11.55 -20.42
N ASP A 106 1.12 -11.20 -21.34
CA ASP A 106 1.86 -9.94 -21.28
C ASP A 106 0.93 -8.72 -21.36
N ALA A 107 -0.16 -8.85 -22.13
CA ALA A 107 -1.19 -7.81 -22.21
C ALA A 107 -1.88 -7.59 -20.84
N ASP A 108 -2.20 -8.66 -20.12
CA ASP A 108 -2.79 -8.54 -18.78
C ASP A 108 -1.79 -7.94 -17.79
N ARG A 109 -0.52 -8.34 -17.83
CA ARG A 109 0.56 -7.76 -16.98
C ARG A 109 0.71 -6.27 -17.23
N ALA A 110 0.76 -5.85 -18.50
CA ALA A 110 0.85 -4.44 -18.87
C ALA A 110 -0.33 -3.61 -18.35
N ARG A 111 -1.57 -4.17 -18.35
CA ARG A 111 -2.73 -3.49 -17.74
C ARG A 111 -2.56 -3.31 -16.23
N GLN A 112 -2.03 -4.32 -15.53
CA GLN A 112 -1.80 -4.26 -14.08
C GLN A 112 -0.69 -3.27 -13.72
N GLU A 113 0.42 -3.28 -14.47
CA GLU A 113 1.52 -2.32 -14.32
C GLU A 113 1.04 -0.87 -14.55
N ALA A 114 0.29 -0.62 -15.62
CA ALA A 114 -0.30 0.69 -15.87
C ALA A 114 -1.23 1.12 -14.73
N GLY A 115 -2.02 0.18 -14.20
CA GLY A 115 -2.82 0.36 -13.00
C GLY A 115 -2.01 0.80 -11.79
N MET A 116 -0.93 0.08 -11.50
CA MET A 116 0.00 0.36 -10.39
C MET A 116 0.63 1.76 -10.53
N VAL A 117 1.06 2.13 -11.74
CA VAL A 117 1.61 3.46 -12.04
C VAL A 117 0.59 4.55 -11.70
N ARG A 118 -0.70 4.37 -12.01
CA ARG A 118 -1.75 5.33 -11.62
C ARG A 118 -1.88 5.47 -10.11
N VAL A 119 -1.73 4.39 -9.34
CA VAL A 119 -1.72 4.45 -7.87
C VAL A 119 -0.55 5.31 -7.39
N LEU A 120 0.67 5.05 -7.87
CA LEU A 120 1.86 5.81 -7.50
C LEU A 120 1.73 7.30 -7.84
N GLN A 121 1.21 7.61 -9.03
CA GLN A 121 0.96 8.97 -9.46
C GLN A 121 -0.10 9.66 -8.58
N ALA A 122 -1.17 8.96 -8.21
CA ALA A 122 -2.20 9.49 -7.33
C ALA A 122 -1.66 9.79 -5.93
N ILE A 123 -0.80 8.93 -5.38
CA ILE A 123 -0.12 9.16 -4.10
C ILE A 123 0.73 10.43 -4.20
N LYS A 124 1.61 10.52 -5.22
CA LYS A 124 2.51 11.67 -5.36
C LYS A 124 1.78 12.97 -5.65
N ALA A 125 0.66 12.91 -6.38
CA ALA A 125 -0.18 14.08 -6.63
C ALA A 125 -0.85 14.60 -5.35
N ARG A 126 -1.32 13.70 -4.47
CA ARG A 126 -1.98 14.07 -3.21
C ARG A 126 -0.97 14.47 -2.12
N TYR A 127 0.17 13.81 -2.08
CA TYR A 127 1.24 13.98 -1.09
C TYR A 127 2.59 14.17 -1.79
N PRO A 128 2.89 15.39 -2.30
CA PRO A 128 4.11 15.66 -3.06
C PRO A 128 5.40 15.49 -2.26
N ASP A 129 5.33 15.55 -0.93
CA ASP A 129 6.48 15.38 -0.03
C ASP A 129 6.66 13.94 0.47
N ALA A 130 5.79 13.02 0.03
CA ALA A 130 5.94 11.59 0.26
C ALA A 130 7.04 10.97 -0.63
#